data_AF-A0A2V2SCZ5-F1
#
_entry.id   AF-A0A2V2SCZ5-F1
#
_cell.length_a   1.000
_cell.length_b   1.000
_cell.length_c   1.000
_cell.angle_alpha   90.00
_cell.angle_beta   90.00
_cell.angle_gamma   90.00
#
_symmetry.space_group_name_H-M   'P 1'
#
loop_
_entity.id
_entity.type
_entity.pdbx_description
1 polymer ?
#
loop_
_entity_poly.entity_id
_entity_poly.type
_entity_poly.pdbx_seq_one_letter_code
_entity_poly.pdbx_strand_id
1 'polypeptide(L)' 'MTEVKLKKGEPVEKAIRRLKKKLDREQTLQRFRLRRRFEKPSAMRRRKEKAARFAAMLKARYADD' A
#
# COMPACT_ATOMS: atom_id res chain seq x y z
N MET A 1 9.68 -10.70 7.57
CA MET A 1 10.54 -9.50 7.53
C MET A 1 10.89 -9.27 6.07
N THR A 2 10.69 -8.07 5.52
CA THR A 2 10.91 -7.81 4.08
C THR A 2 12.38 -7.80 3.74
N GLU A 3 12.82 -8.78 2.96
CA GLU A 3 14.20 -8.87 2.49
C GLU A 3 14.27 -8.66 0.98
N VAL A 4 15.30 -7.93 0.54
CA VAL A 4 15.66 -7.74 -0.87
C VAL A 4 17.05 -8.31 -1.05
N LYS A 5 17.15 -9.48 -1.71
CA LYS A 5 18.43 -10.08 -2.07
C LYS A 5 19.04 -9.31 -3.24
N LEU A 6 20.27 -8.82 -3.06
CA LEU A 6 21.02 -8.09 -4.07
C LEU A 6 22.09 -8.99 -4.69
N LYS A 7 22.31 -8.86 -6.00
CA LYS A 7 23.42 -9.52 -6.69
C LYS A 7 24.62 -8.57 -6.75
N LYS A 8 25.85 -9.11 -6.73
CA LYS A 8 27.08 -8.31 -6.91
C LYS A 8 27.03 -7.63 -8.28
N GLY A 9 27.20 -6.30 -8.32
CA GLY A 9 27.10 -5.47 -9.52
C GLY A 9 25.75 -4.76 -9.73
N GLU A 10 24.78 -4.94 -8.82
CA GLU A 10 23.52 -4.18 -8.91
C GLU A 10 23.67 -2.75 -8.35
N PRO A 11 23.22 -1.70 -9.07
CA PRO A 11 23.24 -0.35 -8.53
C PRO A 11 22.29 -0.21 -7.32
N VAL A 12 22.78 0.42 -6.26
CA VAL A 12 22.09 0.60 -4.97
C VAL A 12 20.72 1.27 -5.14
N GLU A 13 20.56 2.17 -6.11
CA GLU A 13 19.28 2.85 -6.37
C GLU A 13 18.17 1.88 -6.80
N LYS A 14 18.49 0.84 -7.58
CA LYS A 14 17.51 -0.18 -7.99
C LYS A 14 17.08 -1.02 -6.78
N ALA A 15 18.00 -1.33 -5.88
CA ALA A 15 17.72 -2.00 -4.61
C ALA A 15 16.71 -1.22 -3.77
N ILE A 16 16.96 0.08 -3.57
CA ILE A 16 16.11 0.97 -2.79
C ILE A 16 14.71 1.06 -3.42
N ARG A 17 14.63 1.16 -4.75
CA ARG A 17 13.34 1.21 -5.46
C ARG A 17 12.53 -0.08 -5.28
N ARG A 18 13.17 -1.25 -5.34
CA ARG A 18 12.51 -2.54 -5.09
C ARG A 18 12.03 -2.65 -3.66
N LEU A 19 12.85 -2.23 -2.70
CA LEU A 19 12.50 -2.23 -1.29
C LEU A 19 11.26 -1.36 -1.05
N LYS A 20 11.26 -0.13 -1.58
CA LYS A 20 10.10 0.78 -1.50
C LYS A 20 8.84 0.14 -2.09
N LYS A 21 8.90 -0.41 -3.31
CA LYS A 21 7.75 -1.10 -3.94
C LYS A 21 7.23 -2.28 -3.11
N LYS A 22 8.10 -3.10 -2.53
CA LYS A 22 7.69 -4.20 -1.64
C LYS A 22 6.99 -3.67 -0.39
N LEU A 23 7.56 -2.63 0.23
CA LEU A 23 7.05 -2.02 1.45
C LEU A 23 5.68 -1.34 1.24
N ASP A 24 5.48 -0.74 0.07
CA ASP A 24 4.19 -0.20 -0.37
C ASP A 24 3.17 -1.31 -0.62
N ARG A 25 3.58 -2.43 -1.25
CA ARG A 25 2.70 -3.58 -1.52
C ARG A 25 2.20 -4.24 -0.23
N GLU A 26 3.08 -4.41 0.76
CA GLU A 26 2.69 -4.95 2.07
C GLU A 26 1.86 -3.97 2.91
N GLN A 27 1.86 -2.69 2.53
CA GLN A 27 1.20 -1.58 3.23
C GLN A 27 1.62 -1.48 4.71
N THR A 28 2.83 -1.92 5.05
CA THR A 28 3.33 -2.00 6.43
C THR A 28 3.30 -0.62 7.11
N LEU A 29 3.81 0.42 6.44
CA LEU A 29 3.77 1.79 6.96
C LEU A 29 2.35 2.32 7.17
N GLN A 30 1.43 1.99 6.27
CA GLN A 30 0.04 2.41 6.39
C GLN A 30 -0.61 1.75 7.61
N ARG A 31 -0.39 0.45 7.82
CA ARG A 31 -0.89 -0.28 8.99
C ARG A 31 -0.37 0.31 10.30
N PHE A 32 0.91 0.66 10.38
CA PHE A 32 1.48 1.33 11.55
C PHE A 32 0.82 2.69 11.82
N ARG A 33 0.63 3.51 10.78
CA ARG A 33 -0.05 4.81 10.91
C ARG A 33 -1.48 4.68 11.41
N LEU A 34 -2.21 3.68 10.90
CA LEU A 34 -3.58 3.40 11.30
C LEU A 34 -3.68 2.88 12.75
N ARG A 35 -2.70 2.09 13.19
CA ARG A 35 -2.65 1.53 14.56
C ARG A 35 -2.09 2.50 15.60
N ARG A 36 -1.50 3.63 15.19
CA ARG A 36 -0.89 4.60 16.10
C ARG A 36 -1.89 5.20 17.10
N ARG A 37 -3.18 5.24 16.75
CA ARG A 37 -4.25 5.76 17.61
C ARG A 37 -5.44 4.81 17.55
N PHE A 38 -6.23 4.78 18.61
CA PHE A 38 -7.49 4.04 18.60
C PHE A 38 -8.47 4.67 17.59
N GLU A 39 -8.99 3.83 16.71
CA GLU A 39 -10.04 4.20 15.76
C GLU A 39 -11.32 3.44 16.12
N LYS A 40 -12.43 4.17 16.29
CA LYS A 40 -13.73 3.56 16.56
C LYS A 40 -14.12 2.57 15.44
N PRO A 41 -14.77 1.44 15.74
CA PRO A 41 -15.16 0.46 14.73
C PRO A 41 -16.01 1.06 13.58
N SER A 42 -16.88 2.02 13.89
CA SER A 42 -17.69 2.74 12.91
C SER A 42 -16.86 3.59 11.94
N ALA A 43 -15.82 4.27 12.43
CA ALA A 43 -14.89 5.03 11.61
C ALA A 43 -14.09 4.11 10.68
N MET A 44 -13.66 2.95 11.18
CA MET A 44 -12.98 1.92 10.38
C MET A 44 -13.87 1.42 9.23
N ARG A 45 -15.15 1.13 9.50
CA ARG A 45 -16.13 0.72 8.48
C ARG A 45 -16.31 1.80 7.41
N ARG A 46 -16.54 3.05 7.84
CA ARG A 46 -16.68 4.20 6.94
C ARG A 46 -15.47 4.40 6.02
N ARG A 47 -14.24 4.25 6.54
CA ARG A 47 -13.02 4.34 5.74
C ARG A 47 -12.96 3.23 4.68
N LYS A 48 -13.28 1.99 5.05
CA LYS A 48 -13.30 0.84 4.13
C LYS A 48 -14.32 1.04 3.01
N GLU A 49 -15.53 1.47 3.35
CA GLU A 49 -16.59 1.76 2.38
C GLU A 49 -16.20 2.89 1.42
N LYS A 50 -15.62 3.98 1.94
CA LYS A 50 -15.12 5.08 1.10
C LYS A 50 -14.04 4.62 0.12
N ALA A 51 -13.08 3.82 0.59
CA ALA A 51 -12.02 3.28 -0.27
C ALA A 51 -12.57 2.32 -1.33
N ALA A 52 -13.52 1.45 -0.97
CA ALA A 52 -14.17 0.53 -1.90
C ALA A 52 -14.98 1.27 -2.97
N ARG A 53 -15.77 2.28 -2.59
CA ARG A 53 -16.51 3.14 -3.53
C ARG A 53 -15.58 3.84 -4.52
N PHE A 54 -14.47 4.38 -4.04
CA PHE A 54 -13.48 5.04 -4.89
C PHE A 54 -12.81 4.05 -5.86
N ALA A 55 -12.44 2.86 -5.39
CA ALA A 55 -11.87 1.81 -6.25
C ALA A 55 -12.88 1.34 -7.31
N ALA A 56 -14.16 1.19 -6.94
CA ALA A 56 -15.22 0.85 -7.88
C ALA A 56 -15.44 1.94 -8.93
N MET A 57 -15.45 3.22 -8.53
CA MET A 57 -15.53 4.35 -9.44
C MET A 57 -14.38 4.36 -10.45
N LEU A 58 -13.13 4.17 -10.00
CA LEU A 58 -11.97 4.11 -10.88
C LEU A 58 -12.07 2.92 -11.86
N LYS A 59 -12.47 1.75 -11.37
CA LYS A 59 -12.64 0.56 -12.21
C LYS A 59 -13.70 0.79 -13.29
N ALA A 60 -14.82 1.40 -12.95
CA ALA A 60 -15.88 1.73 -13.91
C ALA A 60 -15.41 2.77 -14.94
N ARG A 61 -14.62 3.76 -14.53
CA ARG A 61 -14.10 4.81 -15.42
C ARG A 61 -13.17 4.28 -16.51
N TYR A 62 -12.32 3.30 -16.17
CA TYR A 62 -11.34 2.70 -17.09
C TYR A 62 -11.81 1.34 -17.62
N ALA A 63 -13.11 1.05 -17.60
CA ALA A 63 -13.64 -0.22 -18.10
C ALA A 63 -13.77 -0.25 -19.62
N ASP A 64 -13.88 0.93 -20.24
CA ASP A 64 -14.17 1.11 -21.67
C ASP A 64 -12.93 1.61 -22.48
N ASP A 65 -11.77 1.78 -21.81
CA ASP A 65 -10.45 2.05 -22.43
C ASP A 65 -9.67 0.73 -22.60
#